data_AF-R7JFF9-F1
#
_entry.id   AF-R7JFF9-F1
#
_cell.length_a   1.000
_cell.length_b   1.000
_cell.length_c   1.000
_cell.angle_alpha   90.00
_cell.angle_beta   90.00
_cell.angle_gamma   90.00
#
_symmetry.space_group_name_H-M   'P 1'
#
loop_
_entity.id
_entity.type
_entity.pdbx_description
1 polymer ?
#
loop_
_entity_poly.entity_id
_entity_poly.type
_entity_poly.pdbx_seq_one_letter_code
_entity_poly.pdbx_strand_id
1 'polypeptide(L)'
;MGRQLDVMYFNKQWFENNFENVWLKHYPSNGYTTCFLHTLNVIEISYDKKGWLKGLKNRLQTPYPEKLKENIIKRNMMLLKDKPFASYYEQLEKAVKRNDLNSINHRSAAFLASYFDIIFAKNKILHPGEKRLVEFAKNNCKILPKDFEKDVNKLAAGAVSKKLETASRMVENLRKIL
;
A
#
# COMPACT_ATOMS: atom_id res chain seq x y z
N MET A 1 -14.40 27.03 -6.47
CA MET A 1 -14.82 25.62 -6.63
C MET A 1 -15.90 25.33 -5.59
N GLY A 2 -17.04 24.78 -6.01
CA GLY A 2 -18.13 24.40 -5.09
C GLY A 2 -17.77 23.17 -4.25
N ARG A 3 -18.54 22.91 -3.19
CA ARG A 3 -18.42 21.67 -2.41
C ARG A 3 -18.99 20.50 -3.21
N GLN A 4 -18.31 19.36 -3.19
CA GLN A 4 -18.76 18.11 -3.81
C GLN A 4 -19.05 17.10 -2.70
N LEU A 5 -20.13 16.33 -2.85
CA LEU A 5 -20.48 15.21 -1.98
C LEU A 5 -20.44 13.93 -2.81
N ASP A 6 -19.70 12.94 -2.31
CA ASP A 6 -19.68 11.59 -2.86
C ASP A 6 -20.35 10.65 -1.84
N VAL A 7 -21.17 9.73 -2.33
CA VAL A 7 -21.94 8.77 -1.52
C VAL A 7 -21.62 7.36 -1.99
N MET A 8 -21.10 6.55 -1.08
CA MET A 8 -20.73 5.16 -1.35
C MET A 8 -21.53 4.20 -0.47
N TYR A 9 -21.85 3.04 -1.01
CA TYR A 9 -22.51 1.95 -0.29
C TYR A 9 -21.53 0.79 -0.11
N PHE A 10 -21.38 0.32 1.12
CA PHE A 10 -20.61 -0.87 1.43
C PHE A 10 -21.53 -1.99 1.92
N ASN A 11 -21.31 -3.19 1.39
CA ASN A 11 -21.94 -4.39 1.93
C ASN A 11 -21.32 -4.72 3.30
N LYS A 12 -22.16 -4.90 4.33
CA LYS A 12 -21.70 -5.16 5.71
C LYS A 12 -20.85 -6.41 5.82
N GLN A 13 -21.32 -7.52 5.24
CA GLN A 13 -20.62 -8.80 5.27
C GLN A 13 -19.26 -8.70 4.58
N TRP A 14 -19.18 -8.01 3.45
CA TRP A 14 -17.91 -7.78 2.77
C TRP A 14 -16.94 -6.98 3.64
N PHE A 15 -17.41 -5.93 4.32
CA PHE A 15 -16.57 -5.09 5.18
C PHE A 15 -16.08 -5.85 6.42
N GLU A 16 -16.94 -6.67 7.03
CA GLU A 16 -16.58 -7.58 8.11
C GLU A 16 -15.56 -8.62 7.65
N ASN A 17 -15.79 -9.25 6.49
CA ASN A 17 -14.85 -10.21 5.92
C ASN A 17 -13.48 -9.57 5.62
N ASN A 18 -13.47 -8.32 5.13
CA ASN A 18 -12.23 -7.57 4.94
C ASN A 18 -11.50 -7.38 6.27
N PHE A 19 -12.23 -6.94 7.32
CA PHE A 19 -11.67 -6.81 8.66
C PHE A 19 -11.10 -8.13 9.19
N GLU A 20 -11.87 -9.21 9.14
CA GLU A 20 -11.44 -10.51 9.68
C GLU A 20 -10.24 -11.06 8.93
N ASN A 21 -10.26 -11.02 7.60
CA ASN A 21 -9.18 -11.56 6.79
C ASN A 21 -7.88 -10.78 7.00
N VAL A 22 -7.94 -9.45 7.07
CA VAL A 22 -6.74 -8.62 7.22
C VAL A 22 -6.29 -8.55 8.68
N TRP A 23 -7.16 -8.13 9.60
CA TRP A 23 -6.77 -7.82 10.98
C TRP A 23 -6.63 -9.05 11.86
N LEU A 24 -7.46 -10.09 11.67
CA LEU A 24 -7.45 -11.29 12.52
C LEU A 24 -6.68 -12.45 11.90
N LYS A 25 -6.90 -12.71 10.60
CA LYS A 25 -6.22 -13.82 9.88
C LYS A 25 -4.89 -13.40 9.25
N HIS A 26 -4.59 -12.10 9.25
CA HIS A 26 -3.32 -11.55 8.78
C HIS A 26 -3.05 -11.79 7.30
N TYR A 27 -4.09 -11.84 6.45
CA TYR A 27 -3.96 -12.06 5.02
C TYR A 27 -3.63 -10.76 4.28
N PRO A 28 -2.44 -10.67 3.63
CA PRO A 28 -2.04 -9.49 2.90
C PRO A 28 -2.62 -9.46 1.48
N SER A 29 -2.73 -8.26 0.92
CA SER A 29 -3.10 -8.01 -0.48
C SER A 29 -1.87 -7.65 -1.33
N ASN A 30 -2.07 -7.44 -2.63
CA ASN A 30 -1.03 -6.95 -3.54
C ASN A 30 -0.98 -5.42 -3.48
N GLY A 31 -0.48 -4.88 -2.37
CA GLY A 31 -0.61 -3.47 -2.02
C GLY A 31 -1.93 -3.17 -1.29
N TYR A 32 -2.03 -1.96 -0.72
CA TYR A 32 -3.24 -1.42 -0.08
C TYR A 32 -3.88 -2.32 1.00
N THR A 33 -3.11 -3.20 1.65
CA THR A 33 -3.67 -4.27 2.49
C THR A 33 -4.63 -3.75 3.56
N THR A 34 -4.31 -2.61 4.18
CA THR A 34 -5.04 -2.07 5.33
C THR A 34 -5.90 -0.85 4.98
N CYS A 35 -6.18 -0.57 3.70
CA CYS A 35 -6.85 0.67 3.30
C CYS A 35 -8.28 0.81 3.85
N PHE A 36 -9.07 -0.27 3.83
CA PHE A 36 -10.42 -0.24 4.41
C PHE A 36 -10.41 -0.22 5.95
N LEU A 37 -9.36 -0.75 6.58
CA LEU A 37 -9.13 -0.59 8.01
C LEU A 37 -8.79 0.86 8.36
N HIS A 38 -8.02 1.55 7.51
CA HIS A 38 -7.78 2.98 7.67
C HIS A 38 -9.10 3.76 7.59
N THR A 39 -9.95 3.47 6.59
CA THR A 39 -11.29 4.06 6.48
C THR A 39 -12.12 3.83 7.75
N LEU A 40 -12.16 2.59 8.26
CA LEU A 40 -12.84 2.27 9.52
C LEU A 40 -12.26 3.06 10.71
N ASN A 41 -10.96 3.25 10.75
CA ASN A 41 -10.30 3.98 11.83
C ASN A 41 -10.67 5.47 11.84
N VAL A 42 -10.75 6.10 10.66
CA VAL A 42 -10.97 7.56 10.55
C VAL A 42 -12.43 7.96 10.39
N ILE A 43 -13.35 7.02 10.11
CA ILE A 43 -14.76 7.35 9.90
C ILE A 43 -15.39 8.01 11.13
N GLU A 44 -16.14 9.08 10.89
CA GLU A 44 -17.02 9.71 11.87
C GLU A 44 -18.43 9.12 11.74
N ILE A 45 -18.96 8.59 12.84
CA ILE A 45 -20.22 7.85 12.82
C ILE A 45 -21.37 8.81 13.13
N SER A 46 -22.08 9.26 12.09
CA SER A 46 -23.26 10.12 12.26
C SER A 46 -24.53 9.34 12.64
N TYR A 47 -24.64 8.06 12.26
CA TYR A 47 -25.78 7.20 12.58
C TYR A 47 -25.38 5.72 12.61
N ASP A 48 -25.68 5.02 13.71
CA ASP A 48 -25.43 3.58 13.85
C ASP A 48 -26.39 2.94 14.87
N LYS A 49 -27.66 2.75 14.48
CA LYS A 49 -28.75 2.28 15.36
C LYS A 49 -28.44 0.98 16.11
N LYS A 50 -27.67 0.08 15.51
CA LYS A 50 -27.36 -1.25 16.09
C LYS A 50 -25.93 -1.35 16.62
N GLY A 51 -25.16 -0.25 16.63
CA GLY A 51 -23.77 -0.23 17.10
C GLY A 51 -22.81 -1.11 16.27
N TRP A 52 -23.17 -1.43 15.03
CA TRP A 52 -22.40 -2.33 14.16
C TRP A 52 -21.03 -1.75 13.81
N LEU A 53 -21.02 -0.50 13.33
CA LEU A 53 -19.80 0.17 12.89
C LEU A 53 -18.93 0.56 14.09
N LYS A 54 -19.56 1.01 15.18
CA LYS A 54 -18.87 1.28 16.45
C LYS A 54 -18.22 0.02 17.02
N GLY A 55 -18.93 -1.11 16.99
CA GLY A 55 -18.38 -2.40 17.43
C GLY A 55 -17.16 -2.83 16.62
N LEU A 56 -17.22 -2.70 15.29
CA LEU A 56 -16.08 -3.03 14.42
C LEU A 56 -14.89 -2.08 14.64
N LYS A 57 -15.14 -0.77 14.77
CA LYS A 57 -14.10 0.24 15.06
C LYS A 57 -13.40 -0.03 16.39
N ASN A 58 -14.13 -0.45 17.42
CA ASN A 58 -13.57 -0.82 18.72
C ASN A 58 -12.65 -2.05 18.62
N ARG A 59 -13.00 -3.05 17.80
CA ARG A 59 -12.15 -4.24 17.55
C ARG A 59 -10.83 -3.89 16.87
N LEU A 60 -10.74 -2.74 16.19
CA LEU A 60 -9.50 -2.23 15.60
C LEU A 60 -8.61 -1.49 16.62
N GLN A 61 -9.11 -1.17 17.83
CA GLN A 61 -8.36 -0.46 18.88
C GLN A 61 -7.40 -1.39 19.64
N THR A 62 -6.65 -2.20 18.89
CA THR A 62 -5.57 -3.03 19.38
C THR A 62 -4.26 -2.56 18.74
N PRO A 63 -3.09 -2.89 19.31
CA PRO A 63 -1.83 -2.69 18.62
C PRO A 63 -1.85 -3.35 17.23
N TYR A 64 -1.11 -2.75 16.28
CA TYR A 64 -0.95 -3.31 14.94
C TYR A 64 -0.37 -4.73 15.04
N PRO A 65 -1.01 -5.77 14.48
CA PRO A 65 -0.54 -7.14 14.61
C PRO A 65 0.83 -7.34 13.94
N GLU A 66 1.84 -7.80 14.69
CA GLU A 66 3.16 -8.08 14.10
C GLU A 66 3.07 -9.10 12.96
N LYS A 67 2.20 -10.10 13.10
CA LYS A 67 2.04 -11.12 12.06
C LYS A 67 1.50 -10.55 10.76
N LEU A 68 0.58 -9.59 10.82
CA LEU A 68 0.09 -8.88 9.65
C LEU A 68 1.22 -8.08 8.99
N LYS A 69 2.02 -7.36 9.78
CA LYS A 69 3.18 -6.62 9.28
C LYS A 69 4.16 -7.53 8.55
N GLU A 70 4.56 -8.65 9.16
CA GLU A 70 5.44 -9.65 8.53
C GLU A 70 4.86 -10.19 7.22
N ASN A 71 3.57 -10.53 7.22
CA ASN A 71 2.90 -11.09 6.05
C ASN A 71 2.81 -10.06 4.90
N ILE A 72 2.49 -8.80 5.19
CA ILE A 72 2.48 -7.71 4.19
C ILE A 72 3.88 -7.53 3.60
N ILE A 73 4.91 -7.45 4.45
CA ILE A 73 6.29 -7.27 4.02
C ILE A 73 6.70 -8.43 3.10
N LYS A 74 6.51 -9.68 3.56
CA LYS A 74 6.86 -10.88 2.80
C LYS A 74 6.15 -10.93 1.44
N ARG A 75 4.82 -10.75 1.43
CA ARG A 75 3.99 -10.78 0.22
C ARG A 75 4.46 -9.74 -0.80
N ASN A 76 4.64 -8.50 -0.37
CA ASN A 76 4.96 -7.41 -1.27
C ASN A 76 6.43 -7.43 -1.70
N MET A 77 7.37 -7.91 -0.88
CA MET A 77 8.76 -8.13 -1.30
C MET A 77 8.87 -9.16 -2.44
N MET A 78 8.08 -10.25 -2.37
CA MET A 78 7.92 -11.19 -3.49
C MET A 78 7.43 -10.48 -4.76
N LEU A 79 6.43 -9.61 -4.64
CA LEU A 79 5.92 -8.86 -5.78
C LEU A 79 6.91 -7.84 -6.33
N LEU A 80 7.69 -7.15 -5.48
CA LEU A 80 8.67 -6.17 -5.92
C LEU A 80 9.79 -6.82 -6.73
N LYS A 81 10.46 -7.84 -6.17
CA LYS A 81 11.66 -8.43 -6.79
C LYS A 81 11.93 -9.90 -6.45
N ASP A 82 11.40 -10.44 -5.35
CA ASP A 82 11.83 -11.75 -4.87
C ASP A 82 11.09 -12.94 -5.52
N LYS A 83 9.99 -12.70 -6.26
CA LYS A 83 9.30 -13.74 -7.06
C LYS A 83 9.98 -13.93 -8.41
N PRO A 84 10.65 -15.07 -8.66
CA PRO A 84 11.30 -15.32 -9.95
C PRO A 84 10.30 -15.28 -11.10
N PHE A 85 10.70 -14.73 -12.24
CA PHE A 85 9.96 -14.71 -13.52
C PHE A 85 8.68 -13.87 -13.56
N ALA A 86 8.20 -13.40 -12.39
CA ALA A 86 6.88 -12.79 -12.23
C ALA A 86 6.86 -11.58 -11.29
N SER A 87 8.00 -11.09 -10.80
CA SER A 87 8.05 -9.84 -10.03
C SER A 87 7.72 -8.62 -10.89
N TYR A 88 7.28 -7.53 -10.28
CA TYR A 88 7.03 -6.27 -10.95
C TYR A 88 8.32 -5.68 -11.55
N TYR A 89 9.47 -5.86 -10.89
CA TYR A 89 10.76 -5.46 -11.44
C TYR A 89 11.05 -6.14 -12.78
N GLU A 90 10.94 -7.47 -12.85
CA GLU A 90 11.21 -8.21 -14.10
C GLU A 90 10.16 -7.92 -15.18
N GLN A 91 8.89 -7.76 -14.79
CA GLN A 91 7.83 -7.37 -15.72
C GLN A 91 8.07 -5.96 -16.28
N LEU A 92 8.55 -5.03 -15.45
CA LEU A 92 8.96 -3.70 -15.87
C LEU A 92 10.18 -3.78 -16.80
N GLU A 93 11.16 -4.61 -16.51
CA GLU A 93 12.32 -4.84 -17.38
C GLU A 93 11.90 -5.32 -18.77
N LYS A 94 11.04 -6.33 -18.81
CA LYS A 94 10.47 -6.85 -20.06
C LYS A 94 9.69 -5.78 -20.84
N ALA A 95 8.93 -4.92 -20.15
CA ALA A 95 8.18 -3.84 -20.77
C ALA A 95 9.11 -2.74 -21.35
N VAL A 96 10.17 -2.38 -20.61
CA VAL A 96 11.20 -1.43 -21.07
C VAL A 96 11.92 -1.96 -22.31
N LYS A 97 12.33 -3.23 -22.32
CA LYS A 97 13.00 -3.86 -23.49
C LYS A 97 12.16 -3.81 -24.77
N ARG A 98 10.83 -3.89 -24.64
CA ARG A 98 9.89 -3.82 -25.77
C ARG A 98 9.40 -2.40 -26.09
N ASN A 99 9.83 -1.39 -25.33
CA ASN A 99 9.31 -0.03 -25.40
C ASN A 99 7.76 0.06 -25.25
N ASP A 100 7.17 -0.80 -24.40
CA ASP A 100 5.74 -0.84 -24.15
C ASP A 100 5.35 0.15 -23.04
N LEU A 101 5.02 1.38 -23.43
CA LEU A 101 4.75 2.49 -22.50
C LEU A 101 3.58 2.22 -21.56
N ASN A 102 2.50 1.58 -22.04
CA ASN A 102 1.36 1.27 -21.20
C ASN A 102 1.74 0.26 -20.11
N SER A 103 2.44 -0.82 -20.49
CA SER A 103 2.96 -1.79 -19.52
C SER A 103 3.98 -1.18 -18.56
N ILE A 104 4.84 -0.27 -19.02
CA ILE A 104 5.79 0.44 -18.15
C ILE A 104 5.04 1.23 -17.07
N ASN A 105 4.01 1.99 -17.45
CA ASN A 105 3.20 2.78 -16.51
C ASN A 105 2.49 1.87 -15.51
N HIS A 106 1.78 0.85 -16.00
CA HIS A 106 1.06 -0.09 -15.16
C HIS A 106 1.98 -0.83 -14.17
N ARG A 107 3.16 -1.28 -14.61
CA ARG A 107 4.12 -1.97 -13.72
C ARG A 107 4.82 -1.04 -12.75
N SER A 108 5.07 0.21 -13.14
CA SER A 108 5.57 1.24 -12.21
C SER A 108 4.55 1.51 -11.10
N ALA A 109 3.26 1.65 -11.44
CA ALA A 109 2.19 1.87 -10.46
C ALA A 109 2.01 0.65 -9.53
N ALA A 110 1.99 -0.57 -10.07
CA ALA A 110 1.89 -1.79 -9.27
C ALA A 110 3.08 -1.98 -8.32
N PHE A 111 4.30 -1.65 -8.78
CA PHE A 111 5.48 -1.63 -7.93
C PHE A 111 5.32 -0.64 -6.77
N LEU A 112 4.88 0.58 -7.05
CA LEU A 112 4.67 1.61 -6.02
C LEU A 112 3.59 1.20 -5.02
N ALA A 113 2.49 0.59 -5.46
CA ALA A 113 1.44 0.08 -4.57
C ALA A 113 1.99 -0.93 -3.55
N SER A 114 2.81 -1.90 -3.99
CA SER A 114 3.48 -2.83 -3.08
C SER A 114 4.53 -2.16 -2.19
N TYR A 115 5.28 -1.19 -2.73
CA TYR A 115 6.31 -0.46 -1.99
C TYR A 115 5.71 0.35 -0.81
N PHE A 116 4.62 1.07 -1.04
CA PHE A 116 3.93 1.82 0.00
C PHE A 116 3.32 0.92 1.08
N ASP A 117 2.73 -0.21 0.70
CA ASP A 117 2.16 -1.17 1.66
C ASP A 117 3.23 -1.72 2.62
N ILE A 118 4.45 -1.97 2.11
CA ILE A 118 5.60 -2.35 2.94
C ILE A 118 5.99 -1.22 3.90
N ILE A 119 6.10 0.02 3.41
CA ILE A 119 6.50 1.17 4.22
C ILE A 119 5.50 1.38 5.37
N PHE A 120 4.20 1.37 5.08
CA PHE A 120 3.18 1.56 6.09
C PHE A 120 3.15 0.40 7.09
N ALA A 121 3.27 -0.85 6.63
CA ALA A 121 3.38 -2.01 7.51
C ALA A 121 4.62 -1.94 8.42
N LYS A 122 5.80 -1.57 7.88
CA LYS A 122 7.03 -1.43 8.68
C LYS A 122 6.86 -0.40 9.80
N ASN A 123 6.15 0.69 9.52
CA ASN A 123 5.84 1.74 10.47
C ASN A 123 4.62 1.45 11.35
N LYS A 124 3.94 0.30 11.16
CA LYS A 124 2.71 -0.08 11.86
C LYS A 124 1.57 0.95 11.68
N ILE A 125 1.46 1.50 10.48
CA ILE A 125 0.46 2.49 10.08
C ILE A 125 -0.51 1.85 9.09
N LEU A 126 -1.80 2.17 9.22
CA LEU A 126 -2.81 1.73 8.25
C LEU A 126 -2.69 2.55 6.97
N HIS A 127 -2.72 1.88 5.81
CA HIS A 127 -2.54 2.50 4.50
C HIS A 127 -3.66 3.50 4.20
N PRO A 128 -3.39 4.78 3.88
CA PRO A 128 -4.42 5.82 3.75
C PRO A 128 -5.11 5.85 2.36
N GLY A 129 -5.14 4.73 1.62
CA GLY A 129 -5.57 4.72 0.22
C GLY A 129 -4.49 5.28 -0.73
N GLU A 130 -4.86 5.96 -1.83
CA GLU A 130 -3.90 6.30 -2.90
C GLU A 130 -3.40 7.75 -2.90
N LYS A 131 -4.10 8.64 -2.20
CA LYS A 131 -3.92 10.08 -2.36
C LYS A 131 -2.72 10.57 -1.56
N ARG A 132 -1.84 11.34 -2.21
CA ARG A 132 -0.72 12.08 -1.58
C ARG A 132 0.17 11.21 -0.67
N LEU A 133 0.43 9.97 -1.08
CA LEU A 133 1.13 8.99 -0.25
C LEU A 133 2.54 9.42 0.18
N VAL A 134 3.27 10.16 -0.66
CA VAL A 134 4.59 10.70 -0.31
C VAL A 134 4.51 11.66 0.87
N GLU A 135 3.60 12.64 0.79
CA GLU A 135 3.38 13.64 1.85
C GLU A 135 2.92 12.94 3.14
N PHE A 136 1.94 12.04 3.04
CA PHE A 136 1.46 11.28 4.18
C PHE A 136 2.58 10.46 4.84
N ALA A 137 3.39 9.74 4.05
CA ALA A 137 4.47 8.93 4.58
C ALA A 137 5.54 9.80 5.29
N LYS A 138 5.92 10.94 4.72
CA LYS A 138 6.88 11.87 5.36
C LYS A 138 6.37 12.42 6.70
N ASN A 139 5.07 12.66 6.81
CA ASN A 139 4.49 13.24 8.03
C ASN A 139 4.19 12.19 9.11
N ASN A 140 3.99 10.92 8.73
CA ASN A 140 3.49 9.89 9.66
C ASN A 140 4.46 8.73 9.90
N CYS A 141 5.35 8.41 8.96
CA CYS A 141 6.31 7.32 9.12
C CYS A 141 7.59 7.78 9.84
N LYS A 142 8.02 6.99 10.84
CA LYS A 142 9.28 7.21 11.56
C LYS A 142 10.48 6.68 10.78
N ILE A 143 10.28 5.65 9.97
CA ILE A 143 11.34 4.97 9.21
C ILE A 143 10.95 5.03 7.72
N LEU A 144 11.82 5.64 6.91
CA LEU A 144 11.66 5.69 5.45
C LEU A 144 12.95 5.21 4.78
N PRO A 145 12.86 4.56 3.61
CA PRO A 145 14.04 4.21 2.83
C PRO A 145 14.85 5.45 2.45
N LYS A 146 16.17 5.29 2.30
CA LYS A 146 17.03 6.35 1.76
C LYS A 146 16.50 6.79 0.38
N ASP A 147 16.53 8.10 0.14
CA ASP A 147 16.09 8.74 -1.11
C ASP A 147 14.59 8.52 -1.45
N PHE A 148 13.75 8.15 -0.46
CA PHE A 148 12.34 7.76 -0.62
C PHE A 148 11.54 8.62 -1.62
N GLU A 149 11.38 9.92 -1.37
CA GLU A 149 10.57 10.80 -2.22
C GLU A 149 11.15 10.93 -3.63
N LYS A 150 12.47 11.08 -3.73
CA LYS A 150 13.18 11.20 -5.00
C LYS A 150 12.97 9.96 -5.86
N ASP A 151 13.09 8.78 -5.26
CA ASP A 151 12.95 7.51 -5.96
C ASP A 151 11.50 7.22 -6.35
N VAL A 152 10.53 7.53 -5.48
CA VAL A 152 9.09 7.45 -5.83
C VAL A 152 8.77 8.34 -7.03
N ASN A 153 9.19 9.61 -7.00
CA ASN A 153 8.94 10.56 -8.09
C ASN A 153 9.60 10.10 -9.41
N LYS A 154 10.84 9.59 -9.31
CA LYS A 154 11.59 9.10 -10.48
C LYS A 154 11.00 7.82 -11.06
N LEU A 155 10.48 6.90 -10.24
CA LEU A 155 9.79 5.72 -10.73
C LEU A 155 8.40 6.06 -11.30
N ALA A 156 7.66 6.98 -10.68
CA ALA A 156 6.33 7.38 -11.14
C ALA A 156 6.38 8.15 -12.47
N ALA A 157 7.16 9.24 -12.52
CA ALA A 157 7.11 10.22 -13.61
C ALA A 157 8.47 10.46 -14.31
N GLY A 158 9.55 9.81 -13.87
CA GLY A 158 10.86 9.97 -14.47
C GLY A 158 11.02 9.27 -15.83
N ALA A 159 12.12 9.57 -16.51
CA ALA A 159 12.48 8.97 -17.80
C ALA A 159 12.52 7.43 -17.73
N VAL A 160 12.01 6.79 -18.79
CA VAL A 160 11.97 5.31 -18.91
C VAL A 160 13.36 4.69 -18.69
N SER A 161 14.40 5.31 -19.24
CA SER A 161 15.80 4.88 -19.10
C SER A 161 16.32 4.80 -17.66
N LYS A 162 15.62 5.44 -16.72
CA LYS A 162 15.99 5.45 -15.29
C LYS A 162 15.09 4.61 -14.40
N LYS A 163 13.97 4.07 -14.90
CA LYS A 163 12.98 3.35 -14.07
C LYS A 163 13.55 2.06 -13.47
N LEU A 164 14.31 1.27 -14.23
CA LEU A 164 14.89 0.00 -13.74
C LEU A 164 15.93 0.22 -12.65
N GLU A 165 16.90 1.10 -12.89
CA GLU A 165 17.91 1.49 -11.90
C GLU A 165 17.26 1.98 -10.61
N THR A 166 16.21 2.81 -10.73
CA THR A 166 15.45 3.35 -9.60
C THR A 166 14.71 2.24 -8.85
N ALA A 167 13.99 1.36 -9.55
CA ALA A 167 13.28 0.25 -8.92
C ALA A 167 14.25 -0.70 -8.17
N SER A 168 15.43 -1.00 -8.72
CA SER A 168 16.44 -1.80 -8.01
C SER A 168 16.91 -1.12 -6.74
N ARG A 169 17.30 0.16 -6.83
CA ARG A 169 17.74 0.96 -5.68
C ARG A 169 16.66 1.05 -4.60
N MET A 170 15.39 1.22 -4.99
CA MET A 170 14.27 1.24 -4.05
C MET A 170 14.18 -0.06 -3.24
N VAL A 171 14.34 -1.22 -3.89
CA VAL A 171 14.33 -2.52 -3.20
C VAL A 171 15.53 -2.65 -2.26
N GLU A 172 16.72 -2.25 -2.71
CA GLU A 172 17.93 -2.28 -1.88
C GLU A 172 17.81 -1.39 -0.64
N ASN A 173 17.30 -0.17 -0.80
CA ASN A 173 17.08 0.77 0.31
C ASN A 173 15.95 0.32 1.23
N LEU A 174 14.94 -0.36 0.71
CA LEU A 174 13.88 -0.96 1.52
C LEU A 174 14.43 -2.10 2.38
N ARG A 175 15.23 -3.01 1.81
CA ARG A 175 15.86 -4.11 2.56
C ARG A 175 16.71 -3.65 3.74
N LYS A 176 17.36 -2.48 3.64
CA LYS A 176 18.18 -1.91 4.73
C LYS A 176 17.37 -1.48 5.96
N ILE A 177 16.07 -1.26 5.80
CA ILE A 177 15.20 -0.81 6.89
C ILE A 177 14.24 -1.91 7.36
N LEU A 178 14.15 -3.04 6.67
CA LEU A 178 13.28 -4.16 7.03
C LEU A 178 13.92 -5.00 8.12
#